data_AF-A0A924EYA8-F1
#
_entry.id   AF-A0A924EYA8-F1
#
_cell.length_a   1.000
_cell.length_b   1.000
_cell.length_c   1.000
_cell.angle_alpha   90.00
_cell.angle_beta   90.00
_cell.angle_gamma   90.00
#
_symmetry.space_group_name_H-M   'P 1'
#
loop_
_entity.id
_entity.type
_entity.pdbx_description
1 polymer ?
#
loop_
_entity_poly.entity_id
_entity_poly.type
_entity_poly.pdbx_seq_one_letter_code
_entity_poly.pdbx_strand_id
1 'polypeptide(L)'
;MISACSAARSAVETIATRLSLTGCCKCVQSTIFSHQVWVRQLSVNITFAQYELVYNAFSFAIAVMGAATVFFFLSRSQVSPAYKTALTLTGIVTGVACYHYLRIFASWESAYAVTNGQLSLTGVKFNDAYRYVDWLLTVPLLLIELILVMRLTRAETIAKSTKLGLLAALMIVLGYPGEIAGDSGTRWLWWSLSMIPFTLIVVDLFVGLKSSIATQPASVRNLVSSARLVTVLSWCFYPIVFVFPMIGFTGGSATTAVQIGYTVCDIISKAIFGVLIFNIALRKSEAEHAS
;
A
#
# COMPACT_ATOMS: atom_id res chain seq x y z
N MET A 1 -2.34 -22.35 0.70
CA MET A 1 -2.78 -21.43 -0.38
C MET A 1 -3.42 -22.15 -1.57
N ILE A 2 -2.85 -23.26 -2.08
CA ILE A 2 -3.43 -24.05 -3.19
C ILE A 2 -4.86 -24.55 -2.89
N SER A 3 -5.10 -25.03 -1.67
CA SER A 3 -6.40 -25.56 -1.24
C SER A 3 -7.50 -24.48 -1.11
N ALA A 4 -7.18 -23.29 -0.61
CA ALA A 4 -8.14 -22.18 -0.50
C ALA A 4 -8.52 -21.59 -1.88
N CYS A 5 -7.56 -21.56 -2.81
CA CYS A 5 -7.79 -21.11 -4.19
C CYS A 5 -8.66 -22.10 -4.97
N SER A 6 -8.51 -23.41 -4.70
CA SER A 6 -9.35 -24.48 -5.26
C SER A 6 -10.80 -24.41 -4.74
N ALA A 7 -10.99 -24.16 -3.44
CA ALA A 7 -12.34 -24.03 -2.85
C ALA A 7 -13.09 -22.79 -3.37
N ALA A 8 -12.41 -21.65 -3.53
CA ALA A 8 -13.00 -20.44 -4.09
C ALA A 8 -13.36 -20.60 -5.58
N ARG A 9 -12.53 -21.31 -6.36
CA ARG A 9 -12.81 -21.65 -7.76
C ARG A 9 -14.09 -22.48 -7.89
N SER A 10 -14.25 -23.50 -7.04
CA SER A 10 -15.44 -24.36 -7.02
C SER A 10 -16.73 -23.59 -6.66
N ALA A 11 -16.66 -22.67 -5.69
CA ALA A 11 -17.81 -21.86 -5.29
C ALA A 11 -18.27 -20.91 -6.41
N VAL A 12 -17.34 -20.28 -7.13
CA VAL A 12 -17.62 -19.37 -8.24
C VAL A 12 -18.13 -20.11 -9.48
N GLU A 13 -17.57 -21.29 -9.80
CA GLU A 13 -18.09 -22.15 -10.87
C GLU A 13 -19.53 -22.59 -10.59
N THR A 14 -19.85 -22.88 -9.33
CA THR A 14 -21.22 -23.24 -8.92
C THR A 14 -22.20 -22.07 -9.12
N ILE A 15 -21.78 -20.84 -8.84
CA ILE A 15 -22.60 -19.63 -9.01
C ILE A 15 -22.75 -19.26 -10.50
N ALA A 16 -21.67 -19.30 -11.28
CA ALA A 16 -21.69 -18.99 -12.71
C ALA A 16 -22.55 -19.97 -13.51
N THR A 17 -22.52 -21.26 -13.14
CA THR A 17 -23.36 -22.31 -13.75
C THR A 17 -24.84 -22.10 -13.45
N ARG A 18 -25.18 -21.55 -12.26
CA ARG A 18 -26.57 -21.24 -11.88
C ARG A 18 -27.16 -19.99 -12.54
N LEU A 19 -26.32 -19.11 -13.09
CA LEU A 19 -26.73 -17.82 -13.67
C LEU A 19 -26.68 -17.78 -15.21
N SER A 20 -26.32 -18.87 -15.90
CA SER A 20 -26.24 -18.95 -17.37
C SER A 20 -25.36 -17.86 -18.04
N LEU A 21 -24.37 -17.32 -17.32
CA LEU A 21 -23.45 -16.27 -17.80
C LEU A 21 -22.24 -16.91 -18.51
N THR A 22 -22.42 -17.41 -19.73
CA THR A 22 -21.43 -18.30 -20.36
C THR A 22 -20.32 -17.61 -21.16
N GLY A 23 -20.43 -16.33 -21.49
CA GLY A 23 -19.45 -15.60 -22.33
C GLY A 23 -18.49 -14.68 -21.56
N CYS A 24 -19.01 -13.68 -20.85
CA CYS A 24 -18.20 -12.61 -20.25
C CYS A 24 -17.46 -13.08 -18.97
N CYS A 25 -18.10 -13.90 -18.13
CA CYS A 25 -17.49 -14.41 -16.89
C CYS A 25 -16.32 -15.37 -17.14
N LYS A 26 -16.33 -16.17 -18.23
CA LYS A 26 -15.24 -17.11 -18.51
C LYS A 26 -13.93 -16.41 -18.91
N CYS A 27 -14.01 -15.29 -19.62
CA CYS A 27 -12.85 -14.48 -20.00
C CYS A 27 -12.26 -13.73 -18.80
N VAL A 28 -13.13 -13.21 -17.91
CA VAL A 28 -12.73 -12.60 -16.64
C VAL A 28 -12.14 -13.64 -15.68
N GLN A 29 -12.67 -14.86 -15.64
CA GLN A 29 -12.20 -15.93 -14.77
C GLN A 29 -10.86 -16.53 -15.22
N SER A 30 -10.62 -16.71 -16.54
CA SER A 30 -9.31 -17.14 -17.04
C SER A 30 -8.23 -16.08 -16.80
N THR A 31 -8.61 -14.81 -16.83
CA THR A 31 -7.70 -13.66 -16.64
C THR A 31 -7.49 -13.29 -15.17
N ILE A 32 -8.35 -13.67 -14.22
CA ILE A 32 -8.11 -13.37 -12.79
C ILE A 32 -7.39 -14.52 -12.07
N PHE A 33 -7.64 -15.77 -12.49
CA PHE A 33 -7.15 -16.97 -11.77
C PHE A 33 -6.03 -17.73 -12.48
N SER A 34 -5.45 -17.18 -13.56
CA SER A 34 -4.22 -17.75 -14.10
C SER A 34 -3.01 -17.26 -13.30
N HIS A 35 -2.07 -18.17 -13.00
CA HIS A 35 -0.84 -17.85 -12.27
C HIS A 35 0.03 -16.79 -12.99
N GLN A 36 -0.25 -16.53 -14.27
CA GLN A 36 0.42 -15.56 -15.14
C GLN A 36 -0.02 -14.11 -14.89
N VAL A 37 -1.17 -13.90 -14.23
CA VAL A 37 -1.75 -12.57 -13.96
C VAL A 37 -1.15 -11.93 -12.72
N TRP A 38 -0.51 -12.73 -11.87
CA TRP A 38 0.01 -12.27 -10.58
C TRP A 38 1.49 -11.85 -10.62
N VAL A 39 2.13 -12.01 -11.78
CA VAL A 39 3.59 -11.96 -11.90
C VAL A 39 4.01 -11.29 -13.21
N ARG A 40 5.01 -10.42 -13.13
CA ARG A 40 5.57 -9.74 -14.29
C ARG A 40 6.86 -10.44 -14.72
N GLN A 41 7.05 -10.56 -16.03
CA GLN A 41 8.37 -10.92 -16.55
C GLN A 41 9.29 -9.71 -16.41
N LEU A 42 10.33 -9.82 -15.59
CA LEU A 42 11.36 -8.79 -15.48
C LEU A 42 12.21 -8.74 -16.75
N SER A 43 12.71 -7.55 -17.09
CA SER A 43 13.63 -7.38 -18.22
C SER A 43 15.01 -7.97 -17.89
N VAL A 44 15.62 -8.63 -18.87
CA VAL A 44 16.95 -9.26 -18.79
C VAL A 44 18.09 -8.24 -18.53
N ASN A 45 17.86 -6.95 -18.78
CA ASN A 45 18.89 -5.91 -18.74
C ASN A 45 18.85 -5.07 -17.46
N ILE A 46 19.04 -5.69 -16.29
CA ILE A 46 19.38 -4.98 -15.05
C ILE A 46 20.87 -5.20 -14.73
N THR A 47 21.59 -4.15 -14.35
CA THR A 47 23.00 -4.27 -13.96
C THR A 47 23.12 -4.88 -12.55
N PHE A 48 24.28 -5.43 -12.21
CA PHE A 48 24.54 -5.92 -10.86
C PHE A 48 24.33 -4.83 -9.79
N ALA A 49 24.79 -3.60 -10.05
CA ALA A 49 24.58 -2.47 -9.15
C ALA A 49 23.10 -2.11 -8.96
N GLN A 50 22.29 -2.19 -10.02
CA GLN A 50 20.85 -1.96 -9.95
C GLN A 50 20.15 -3.09 -9.16
N TYR A 51 20.57 -4.34 -9.35
CA TYR A 51 20.09 -5.47 -8.55
C TYR A 51 20.36 -5.26 -7.06
N GLU A 52 21.61 -4.94 -6.70
CA GLU A 52 22.04 -4.68 -5.33
C GLU A 52 21.31 -3.48 -4.71
N LEU A 53 21.05 -2.43 -5.50
CA LEU A 53 20.32 -1.27 -5.00
C LEU A 53 18.89 -1.62 -4.59
N VAL A 54 18.17 -2.39 -5.41
CA VAL A 54 16.81 -2.86 -5.10
C VAL A 54 16.83 -3.85 -3.94
N TYR A 55 17.78 -4.78 -3.94
CA TYR A 55 18.00 -5.74 -2.86
C TYR A 55 18.14 -5.02 -1.51
N ASN A 56 19.06 -4.06 -1.44
CA ASN A 56 19.35 -3.32 -0.22
C ASN A 56 18.17 -2.43 0.21
N ALA A 57 17.44 -1.84 -0.73
CA ALA A 57 16.24 -1.07 -0.41
C ALA A 57 15.13 -1.94 0.20
N PHE A 58 14.88 -3.13 -0.34
CA PHE A 58 13.93 -4.08 0.23
C PHE A 58 14.37 -4.56 1.61
N SER A 59 15.65 -4.89 1.79
CA SER A 59 16.21 -5.27 3.10
C SER A 59 16.03 -4.14 4.14
N PHE A 60 16.32 -2.90 3.74
CA PHE A 60 16.12 -1.71 4.57
C PHE A 60 14.63 -1.54 4.95
N ALA A 61 13.71 -1.73 3.99
CA ALA A 61 12.28 -1.66 4.27
C ALA A 61 11.82 -2.72 5.27
N ILE A 62 12.33 -3.96 5.17
CA ILE A 62 12.04 -5.02 6.16
C ILE A 62 12.47 -4.56 7.56
N ALA A 63 13.70 -4.07 7.69
CA ALA A 63 14.23 -3.62 8.97
C ALA A 63 13.42 -2.46 9.55
N VAL A 64 13.12 -1.43 8.74
CA VAL A 64 12.34 -0.26 9.16
C VAL A 64 10.92 -0.64 9.56
N MET A 65 10.22 -1.43 8.75
CA MET A 65 8.84 -1.84 9.04
C MET A 65 8.79 -2.72 10.29
N GLY A 66 9.69 -3.70 10.42
CA GLY A 66 9.75 -4.55 11.60
C GLY A 66 10.04 -3.76 12.89
N ALA A 67 11.01 -2.85 12.85
CA ALA A 67 11.33 -1.99 13.99
C ALA A 67 10.15 -1.07 14.36
N ALA A 68 9.50 -0.46 13.36
CA ALA A 68 8.33 0.38 13.56
C ALA A 68 7.15 -0.41 14.16
N THR A 69 6.91 -1.64 13.70
CA THR A 69 5.90 -2.53 14.28
C THR A 69 6.12 -2.75 15.77
N VAL A 70 7.33 -3.17 16.14
CA VAL A 70 7.69 -3.39 17.55
C VAL A 70 7.50 -2.11 18.36
N PHE A 71 7.99 -0.98 17.85
CA PHE A 71 7.84 0.31 18.49
C PHE A 71 6.37 0.67 18.74
N PHE A 72 5.49 0.58 17.75
CA PHE A 72 4.09 0.97 17.91
C PHE A 72 3.33 0.07 18.88
N PHE A 73 3.57 -1.24 18.86
CA PHE A 73 2.94 -2.14 19.82
C PHE A 73 3.39 -1.90 21.25
N LEU A 74 4.70 -1.69 21.48
CA LEU A 74 5.25 -1.41 22.80
C LEU A 74 4.86 -0.02 23.33
N SER A 75 4.72 0.96 22.44
CA SER A 75 4.36 2.33 22.79
C SER A 75 2.87 2.53 23.12
N ARG A 76 2.02 1.48 23.00
CA ARG A 76 0.60 1.54 23.37
C ARG A 76 0.34 1.86 24.84
N SER A 77 1.28 1.56 25.73
CA SER A 77 1.15 1.91 27.15
C SER A 77 1.35 3.41 27.42
N GLN A 78 1.94 4.14 26.47
CA GLN A 78 2.27 5.56 26.61
C GLN A 78 1.12 6.50 26.20
N VAL A 79 0.00 5.96 25.72
CA VAL A 79 -1.15 6.77 25.24
C VAL A 79 -2.43 6.40 25.98
N SER A 80 -3.33 7.36 26.12
CA SER A 80 -4.66 7.19 26.71
C SER A 80 -5.46 6.10 25.99
N PRO A 81 -6.37 5.38 26.68
CA PRO A 81 -7.17 4.31 26.09
C PRO A 81 -7.85 4.67 24.77
N ALA A 82 -8.27 5.93 24.62
CA ALA A 82 -8.94 6.46 23.43
C ALA A 82 -8.09 6.39 22.14
N TYR A 83 -6.76 6.36 22.24
CA TYR A 83 -5.85 6.38 21.08
C TYR A 83 -5.20 5.02 20.80
N LYS A 84 -5.35 4.05 21.71
CA LYS A 84 -4.69 2.74 21.60
C LYS A 84 -5.10 1.99 20.34
N THR A 85 -6.34 2.13 19.87
CA THR A 85 -6.80 1.49 18.63
C THR A 85 -6.08 2.05 17.41
N ALA A 86 -5.96 3.38 17.29
CA ALA A 86 -5.22 4.01 16.19
C ALA A 86 -3.78 3.50 16.15
N LEU A 87 -3.09 3.50 17.29
CA LEU A 87 -1.69 3.03 17.36
C LEU A 87 -1.55 1.52 17.10
N THR A 88 -2.56 0.73 17.46
CA THR A 88 -2.60 -0.71 17.13
C THR A 88 -2.72 -0.90 15.62
N LEU A 89 -3.56 -0.12 14.93
CA LEU A 89 -3.65 -0.15 13.47
C LEU A 89 -2.31 0.22 12.84
N THR A 90 -1.57 1.19 13.38
CA THR A 90 -0.25 1.57 12.89
C THR A 90 0.77 0.43 13.02
N GLY A 91 0.75 -0.28 14.14
CA GLY A 91 1.53 -1.50 14.34
C GLY A 91 1.14 -2.61 13.35
N ILE A 92 -0.15 -2.81 13.10
CA ILE A 92 -0.64 -3.79 12.11
C ILE A 92 -0.20 -3.40 10.69
N VAL A 93 -0.34 -2.14 10.29
CA VAL A 93 0.05 -1.64 8.97
C VAL A 93 1.53 -1.92 8.70
N THR A 94 2.40 -1.56 9.63
CA THR A 94 3.84 -1.81 9.49
C THR A 94 4.16 -3.31 9.56
N GLY A 95 3.42 -4.09 10.35
CA GLY A 95 3.63 -5.54 10.45
C GLY A 95 3.26 -6.28 9.17
N VAL A 96 2.13 -5.90 8.56
CA VAL A 96 1.68 -6.40 7.25
C VAL A 96 2.68 -6.01 6.17
N ALA A 97 3.18 -4.77 6.18
CA ALA A 97 4.21 -4.32 5.25
C ALA A 97 5.53 -5.09 5.43
N CYS A 98 5.98 -5.31 6.68
CA CYS A 98 7.17 -6.11 6.97
C CYS A 98 7.06 -7.53 6.36
N TYR A 99 5.93 -8.21 6.59
CA TYR A 99 5.66 -9.51 5.99
C TYR A 99 5.69 -9.46 4.45
N HIS A 100 5.02 -8.50 3.82
CA HIS A 100 5.02 -8.41 2.37
C HIS A 100 6.39 -8.04 1.80
N TYR A 101 7.19 -7.20 2.47
CA TYR A 101 8.56 -6.93 2.06
C TYR A 101 9.47 -8.16 2.18
N LEU A 102 9.28 -9.03 3.18
CA LEU A 102 9.96 -10.34 3.22
C LEU A 102 9.61 -11.20 2.00
N ARG A 103 8.33 -11.21 1.58
CA ARG A 103 7.88 -11.95 0.39
C ARG A 103 8.39 -11.34 -0.92
N ILE A 104 8.40 -10.02 -1.01
CA ILE A 104 8.93 -9.26 -2.16
C ILE A 104 10.44 -9.49 -2.29
N PHE A 105 11.18 -9.41 -1.18
CA PHE A 105 12.61 -9.65 -1.13
C PHE A 105 12.96 -11.07 -1.59
N ALA A 106 12.29 -12.09 -1.04
CA ALA A 106 12.48 -13.47 -1.48
C ALA A 106 12.09 -13.67 -2.96
N SER A 107 11.05 -12.98 -3.44
CA SER A 107 10.67 -13.02 -4.85
C SER A 107 11.73 -12.38 -5.75
N TRP A 108 12.37 -11.29 -5.31
CA TRP A 108 13.46 -10.62 -6.01
C TRP A 108 14.69 -11.52 -6.10
N GLU A 109 15.13 -12.10 -4.99
CA GLU A 109 16.22 -13.06 -4.96
C GLU A 109 15.93 -14.28 -5.84
N SER A 110 14.70 -14.79 -5.83
CA SER A 110 14.36 -15.96 -6.66
C SER A 110 14.38 -15.68 -8.17
N ALA A 111 14.18 -14.42 -8.58
CA ALA A 111 14.11 -14.03 -9.99
C ALA A 111 15.50 -13.90 -10.64
N TYR A 112 16.54 -13.74 -9.84
CA TYR A 112 17.91 -13.51 -10.30
C TYR A 112 18.89 -14.52 -9.67
N ALA A 113 19.89 -14.96 -10.44
CA ALA A 113 21.02 -15.71 -9.92
C ALA A 113 22.28 -14.86 -10.02
N VAL A 114 23.08 -14.84 -8.96
CA VAL A 114 24.40 -14.22 -8.94
C VAL A 114 25.45 -15.33 -8.93
N THR A 115 26.17 -15.49 -10.04
CA THR A 115 27.25 -16.49 -10.15
C THR A 115 28.53 -15.79 -10.60
N ASN A 116 29.62 -15.93 -9.83
CA ASN A 116 30.90 -15.27 -10.12
C ASN A 116 30.79 -13.74 -10.35
N GLY A 117 29.91 -13.06 -9.61
CA GLY A 117 29.66 -11.63 -9.77
C GLY A 117 28.88 -11.24 -11.02
N GLN A 118 28.40 -12.22 -11.81
CA GLN A 118 27.50 -11.97 -12.94
C GLN A 118 26.05 -12.28 -12.57
N LEU A 119 25.17 -11.39 -13.01
CA LEU A 119 23.73 -11.49 -12.80
C LEU A 119 23.07 -12.17 -14.00
N SER A 120 22.25 -13.18 -13.74
CA SER A 120 21.42 -13.85 -14.76
C SER A 120 19.99 -14.04 -14.27
N LEU A 121 19.04 -14.24 -15.18
CA LEU A 121 17.65 -14.56 -14.82
C LEU A 121 17.52 -16.06 -14.55
N THR A 122 16.78 -16.42 -13.51
CA THR A 122 16.48 -17.83 -13.17
C THR A 122 15.30 -18.38 -13.98
N GLY A 123 14.49 -17.51 -14.58
CA GLY A 123 13.20 -17.85 -15.20
C GLY A 123 12.01 -17.80 -14.24
N VAL A 124 12.26 -17.63 -12.92
CA VAL A 124 11.19 -17.35 -11.95
C VAL A 124 10.76 -15.90 -12.08
N LYS A 125 9.46 -15.67 -12.24
CA LYS A 125 8.91 -14.32 -12.37
C LYS A 125 8.84 -13.61 -11.02
N PHE A 126 9.11 -12.31 -11.03
CA PHE A 126 8.89 -11.46 -9.87
C PHE A 126 7.41 -11.18 -9.69
N ASN A 127 6.97 -11.19 -8.43
CA ASN A 127 5.56 -11.10 -8.06
C ASN A 127 5.22 -9.69 -7.55
N ASP A 128 4.77 -8.83 -8.47
CA ASP A 128 4.30 -7.48 -8.14
C ASP A 128 3.01 -7.48 -7.29
N ALA A 129 2.24 -8.58 -7.28
CA ALA A 129 1.00 -8.67 -6.54
C ALA A 129 1.18 -8.56 -5.03
N TYR A 130 2.33 -8.97 -4.48
CA TYR A 130 2.57 -8.83 -3.03
C TYR A 130 2.40 -7.39 -2.56
N ARG A 131 2.85 -6.41 -3.36
CA ARG A 131 2.73 -5.00 -3.01
C ARG A 131 1.29 -4.50 -3.11
N TYR A 132 0.54 -4.91 -4.12
CA TYR A 132 -0.86 -4.51 -4.26
C TYR A 132 -1.75 -5.15 -3.20
N VAL A 133 -1.48 -6.39 -2.79
CA VAL A 133 -2.19 -7.04 -1.68
C VAL A 133 -1.83 -6.38 -0.34
N ASP A 134 -0.55 -6.01 -0.13
CA ASP A 134 -0.16 -5.16 1.00
C ASP A 134 -0.99 -3.87 1.03
N TRP A 135 -0.99 -3.12 -0.08
CA TRP A 135 -1.71 -1.85 -0.17
C TRP A 135 -3.22 -2.01 0.04
N LEU A 136 -3.84 -3.06 -0.50
CA LEU A 136 -5.25 -3.33 -0.31
C LEU A 136 -5.62 -3.48 1.18
N LEU A 137 -4.69 -4.01 1.98
CA LEU A 137 -4.86 -4.13 3.44
C LEU A 137 -4.45 -2.84 4.16
N THR A 138 -3.30 -2.25 3.83
CA THR A 138 -2.71 -1.17 4.61
C THR A 138 -3.28 0.20 4.30
N VAL A 139 -3.63 0.49 3.04
CA VAL A 139 -4.09 1.83 2.61
C VAL A 139 -5.43 2.20 3.27
N PRO A 140 -6.44 1.31 3.36
CA PRO A 140 -7.63 1.57 4.16
C PRO A 140 -7.29 1.81 5.64
N LEU A 141 -6.40 1.00 6.23
CA LEU A 141 -6.04 1.12 7.64
C LEU A 141 -5.31 2.43 7.96
N LEU A 142 -4.41 2.89 7.08
CA LEU A 142 -3.71 4.19 7.18
C LEU A 142 -4.70 5.38 7.23
N LEU A 143 -5.76 5.32 6.44
CA LEU A 143 -6.80 6.36 6.46
C LEU A 143 -7.63 6.26 7.74
N ILE A 144 -7.99 5.04 8.16
CA ILE A 144 -8.78 4.81 9.37
C ILE A 144 -8.04 5.26 10.63
N GLU A 145 -6.74 4.97 10.76
CA GLU A 145 -5.96 5.40 11.94
C GLU A 145 -5.86 6.92 12.06
N LEU A 146 -5.77 7.64 10.94
CA LEU A 146 -5.84 9.10 10.91
C LEU A 146 -7.20 9.61 11.42
N ILE A 147 -8.30 9.01 10.98
CA ILE A 147 -9.64 9.40 11.45
C ILE A 147 -9.80 9.10 12.95
N LEU A 148 -9.33 7.94 13.42
CA LEU A 148 -9.43 7.54 14.82
C LEU A 148 -8.67 8.49 15.75
N VAL A 149 -7.45 8.90 15.37
CA VAL A 149 -6.64 9.79 16.23
C VAL A 149 -7.26 11.20 16.37
N MET A 150 -8.13 11.60 15.44
CA MET A 150 -8.82 12.90 15.49
C MET A 150 -9.95 12.97 16.52
N ARG A 151 -10.42 11.84 17.08
CA ARG A 151 -11.49 11.78 18.10
C ARG A 151 -12.79 12.46 17.64
N LEU A 152 -13.22 12.14 16.42
CA LEU A 152 -14.50 12.62 15.89
C LEU A 152 -15.67 11.94 16.58
N THR A 153 -16.89 12.43 16.33
CA THR A 153 -18.08 11.73 16.80
C THR A 153 -18.14 10.31 16.19
N ARG A 154 -18.86 9.40 16.85
CA ARG A 154 -19.00 8.02 16.36
C ARG A 154 -19.56 7.96 14.94
N ALA A 155 -20.57 8.79 14.65
CA ALA A 155 -21.19 8.87 13.34
C ALA A 155 -20.20 9.33 12.26
N GLU A 156 -19.45 10.41 12.52
CA GLU A 156 -18.42 10.91 11.59
C GLU A 156 -17.29 9.91 11.39
N THR A 157 -16.85 9.25 12.47
CA THR A 157 -15.78 8.24 12.42
C THR A 157 -16.18 7.09 11.50
N ILE A 158 -17.39 6.54 11.66
CA ILE A 158 -17.89 5.44 10.82
C ILE A 158 -18.03 5.93 9.37
N ALA A 159 -18.69 7.07 9.15
CA ALA A 159 -18.95 7.57 7.80
C ALA A 159 -17.64 7.83 7.02
N LYS A 160 -16.69 8.54 7.64
CA LYS A 160 -15.40 8.88 7.00
C LYS A 160 -14.52 7.65 6.80
N SER A 161 -14.42 6.77 7.81
CA SER A 161 -13.64 5.53 7.72
C SER A 161 -14.15 4.61 6.61
N THR A 162 -15.47 4.42 6.52
CA THR A 162 -16.08 3.58 5.48
C THR A 162 -15.87 4.19 4.10
N LYS A 163 -16.14 5.49 3.92
CA LYS A 163 -15.96 6.17 2.62
C LYS A 163 -14.51 6.08 2.15
N LEU A 164 -13.57 6.50 2.99
CA LEU A 164 -12.14 6.53 2.65
C LEU A 164 -11.57 5.13 2.45
N GLY A 165 -11.95 4.17 3.30
CA GLY A 165 -11.53 2.77 3.16
C GLY A 165 -12.02 2.12 1.87
N LEU A 166 -13.28 2.35 1.47
CA LEU A 166 -13.83 1.84 0.21
C LEU A 166 -13.19 2.49 -1.01
N LEU A 167 -12.98 3.82 -0.99
CA LEU A 167 -12.26 4.51 -2.06
C LEU A 167 -10.83 3.99 -2.19
N ALA A 168 -10.14 3.76 -1.07
CA ALA A 168 -8.79 3.19 -1.06
C ALA A 168 -8.77 1.78 -1.67
N ALA A 169 -9.68 0.89 -1.25
CA ALA A 169 -9.78 -0.45 -1.81
C ALA A 169 -10.04 -0.40 -3.33
N LEU A 170 -10.98 0.44 -3.78
CA LEU A 170 -11.29 0.61 -5.20
C LEU A 170 -10.09 1.14 -5.99
N MET A 171 -9.38 2.14 -5.46
CA MET A 171 -8.17 2.70 -6.07
C MET A 171 -7.11 1.62 -6.33
N ILE A 172 -6.83 0.77 -5.33
CA ILE A 172 -5.83 -0.30 -5.45
C ILE A 172 -6.29 -1.39 -6.44
N VAL A 173 -7.56 -1.81 -6.36
CA VAL A 173 -8.12 -2.81 -7.29
C VAL A 173 -8.09 -2.33 -8.74
N LEU A 174 -8.37 -1.05 -9.00
CA LEU A 174 -8.29 -0.46 -10.34
C LEU A 174 -6.85 -0.28 -10.83
N GLY A 175 -5.90 -0.02 -9.93
CA GLY A 175 -4.50 0.18 -10.31
C GLY A 175 -3.79 -1.12 -10.72
N TYR A 176 -4.17 -2.26 -10.12
CA TYR A 176 -3.45 -3.53 -10.29
C TYR A 176 -3.39 -4.04 -11.74
N PRO A 177 -4.50 -4.06 -12.51
CA PRO A 177 -4.45 -4.47 -13.91
C PRO A 177 -3.50 -3.63 -14.76
N GLY A 178 -3.34 -2.34 -14.45
CA GLY A 178 -2.37 -1.48 -15.11
C GLY A 178 -0.92 -1.79 -14.72
N GLU A 179 -0.66 -2.20 -13.47
CA GLU A 179 0.69 -2.52 -13.01
C GLU A 179 1.29 -3.70 -13.80
N ILE A 180 0.46 -4.72 -14.05
CA ILE A 180 0.86 -5.94 -14.76
C ILE A 180 0.68 -5.84 -16.28
N ALA A 181 0.17 -4.72 -16.80
CA ALA A 181 -0.08 -4.54 -18.22
C ALA A 181 1.22 -4.60 -19.03
N GLY A 182 1.18 -5.35 -20.14
CA GLY A 182 2.31 -5.46 -21.08
C GLY A 182 2.39 -4.31 -22.08
N ASP A 183 1.33 -3.51 -22.20
CA ASP A 183 1.22 -2.41 -23.14
C ASP A 183 0.86 -1.08 -22.46
N SER A 184 1.31 0.02 -23.07
CA SER A 184 1.14 1.37 -22.53
C SER A 184 -0.32 1.83 -22.52
N GLY A 185 -1.13 1.43 -23.51
CA GLY A 185 -2.53 1.84 -23.62
C GLY A 185 -3.38 1.32 -22.46
N THR A 186 -3.28 0.02 -22.18
CA THR A 186 -3.92 -0.61 -21.02
C THR A 186 -3.44 0.00 -19.71
N ARG A 187 -2.12 0.25 -19.57
CA ARG A 187 -1.56 0.88 -18.37
C ARG A 187 -2.11 2.28 -18.13
N TRP A 188 -2.22 3.13 -19.17
CA TRP A 188 -2.82 4.47 -19.08
C TRP A 188 -4.31 4.44 -18.74
N LEU A 189 -5.07 3.50 -19.30
CA LEU A 189 -6.49 3.33 -19.00
C LEU A 189 -6.70 3.05 -17.50
N TRP A 190 -6.04 2.02 -16.98
CA TRP A 190 -6.20 1.62 -15.58
C TRP A 190 -5.61 2.63 -14.59
N TRP A 191 -4.52 3.30 -14.97
CA TRP A 191 -4.01 4.45 -14.22
C TRP A 191 -5.09 5.54 -14.11
N SER A 192 -5.70 5.93 -15.24
CA SER A 192 -6.72 6.98 -15.26
C SER A 192 -7.94 6.61 -14.42
N LEU A 193 -8.37 5.34 -14.47
CA LEU A 193 -9.46 4.84 -13.64
C LEU A 193 -9.11 4.85 -12.15
N SER A 194 -7.89 4.45 -11.77
CA SER A 194 -7.41 4.47 -10.38
C SER A 194 -7.26 5.91 -9.83
N MET A 195 -6.94 6.87 -10.70
CA MET A 195 -6.81 8.28 -10.31
C MET A 195 -8.14 8.93 -9.88
N ILE A 196 -9.30 8.38 -10.28
CA ILE A 196 -10.61 8.88 -9.88
C ILE A 196 -10.81 8.75 -8.36
N PRO A 197 -10.81 7.53 -7.76
CA PRO A 197 -10.94 7.38 -6.31
C PRO A 197 -9.76 8.01 -5.56
N PHE A 198 -8.54 8.00 -6.11
CA PHE A 198 -7.40 8.70 -5.51
C PHE A 198 -7.67 10.20 -5.33
N THR A 199 -8.17 10.86 -6.38
CA THR A 199 -8.49 12.29 -6.33
C THR A 199 -9.59 12.57 -5.31
N LEU A 200 -10.61 11.72 -5.22
CA LEU A 200 -11.66 11.84 -4.21
C LEU A 200 -11.11 11.72 -2.78
N ILE A 201 -10.17 10.79 -2.53
CA ILE A 201 -9.47 10.69 -1.24
C ILE A 201 -8.72 11.98 -0.93
N VAL A 202 -7.95 12.51 -1.89
CA VAL A 202 -7.19 13.77 -1.71
C VAL A 202 -8.12 14.94 -1.38
N VAL A 203 -9.24 15.05 -2.09
CA VAL A 203 -10.26 16.09 -1.82
C VAL A 203 -10.85 15.92 -0.42
N ASP A 204 -11.21 14.69 -0.01
CA ASP A 204 -11.72 14.45 1.34
C ASP A 204 -10.69 14.76 2.43
N LEU A 205 -9.41 14.46 2.20
CA LEU A 205 -8.33 14.77 3.14
C LEU A 205 -8.12 16.28 3.30
N PHE A 206 -8.12 17.06 2.21
CA PHE A 206 -7.88 18.51 2.27
C PHE A 206 -9.11 19.33 2.62
N VAL A 207 -10.26 19.01 2.03
CA VAL A 207 -11.51 19.75 2.20
C VAL A 207 -12.36 19.10 3.29
N GLY A 208 -12.60 17.80 3.19
CA GLY A 208 -13.49 17.05 4.09
C GLY A 208 -13.01 16.94 5.53
N LEU A 209 -11.70 17.06 5.80
CA LEU A 209 -11.13 17.07 7.16
C LEU A 209 -10.81 18.48 7.68
N LYS A 210 -10.96 19.54 6.88
CA LYS A 210 -10.54 20.89 7.26
C LYS A 210 -11.18 21.37 8.57
N SER A 211 -12.49 21.21 8.70
CA SER A 211 -13.23 21.58 9.92
C SER A 211 -12.80 20.72 11.12
N SER A 212 -12.70 19.41 10.93
CA SER A 212 -12.28 18.47 11.96
C SER A 212 -10.86 18.70 12.48
N ILE A 213 -9.96 19.24 11.64
CA ILE A 213 -8.62 19.66 12.06
C ILE A 213 -8.68 20.97 12.85
N ALA A 214 -9.51 21.93 12.43
CA ALA A 214 -9.63 23.22 13.10
C ALA A 214 -10.14 23.10 14.55
N THR A 215 -10.95 22.08 14.85
CA THR A 215 -11.46 21.79 16.20
C THR A 215 -10.46 21.06 17.09
N GLN A 216 -9.30 20.63 16.58
CA GLN A 216 -8.28 19.97 17.40
C GLN A 216 -7.65 20.97 18.39
N PRO A 217 -7.19 20.48 19.57
CA PRO A 217 -6.45 21.29 20.53
C PRO A 217 -5.24 21.98 19.87
N ALA A 218 -4.95 23.22 20.28
CA ALA A 218 -3.89 24.03 19.68
C ALA A 218 -2.51 23.34 19.71
N SER A 219 -2.23 22.59 20.78
CA SER A 219 -0.98 21.84 20.98
C SER A 219 -0.75 20.73 19.93
N VAL A 220 -1.80 20.21 19.29
CA VAL A 220 -1.71 19.07 18.36
C VAL A 220 -2.21 19.38 16.95
N ARG A 221 -2.89 20.52 16.75
CA ARG A 221 -3.48 20.92 15.46
C ARG A 221 -2.47 20.90 14.32
N ASN A 222 -1.25 21.41 14.58
CA ASN A 222 -0.18 21.41 13.59
C ASN A 222 0.28 19.99 13.25
N LEU A 223 0.40 19.10 14.24
CA LEU A 223 0.76 17.70 14.01
C LEU A 223 -0.29 16.98 13.15
N VAL A 224 -1.58 17.18 13.41
CA VAL A 224 -2.66 16.61 12.60
C VAL A 224 -2.63 17.16 11.16
N SER A 225 -2.38 18.47 11.00
CA SER A 225 -2.22 19.07 9.68
C SER A 225 -1.01 18.51 8.93
N SER A 226 0.11 18.30 9.63
CA SER A 226 1.32 17.67 9.09
C SER A 226 1.07 16.21 8.71
N ALA A 227 0.36 15.43 9.52
CA ALA A 227 0.00 14.05 9.20
C ALA A 227 -0.81 13.99 7.89
N ARG A 228 -1.84 14.83 7.75
CA ARG A 228 -2.59 14.97 6.49
C ARG A 228 -1.67 15.33 5.32
N LEU A 229 -0.78 16.32 5.50
CA LEU A 229 0.11 16.77 4.43
C LEU A 229 1.08 15.66 4.00
N VAL A 230 1.69 14.95 4.95
CA VAL A 230 2.58 13.82 4.69
C VAL A 230 1.84 12.72 3.96
N THR A 231 0.61 12.38 4.37
CA THR A 231 -0.22 11.40 3.64
C THR A 231 -0.36 11.81 2.17
N VAL A 232 -0.82 13.03 1.88
CA VAL A 232 -1.06 13.40 0.48
C VAL A 232 0.22 13.53 -0.32
N LEU A 233 1.26 14.17 0.22
CA LEU A 233 2.52 14.35 -0.51
C LEU A 233 3.19 13.01 -0.83
N SER A 234 3.26 12.11 0.14
CA SER A 234 3.81 10.76 -0.10
C SER A 234 2.94 9.96 -1.06
N TRP A 235 1.61 10.07 -0.94
CA TRP A 235 0.69 9.32 -1.78
C TRP A 235 0.67 9.79 -3.24
N CYS A 236 0.85 11.09 -3.49
CA CYS A 236 1.01 11.64 -4.83
C CYS A 236 2.26 11.12 -5.55
N PHE A 237 3.25 10.59 -4.83
CA PHE A 237 4.45 10.03 -5.44
C PHE A 237 4.21 8.63 -6.05
N TYR A 238 3.27 7.83 -5.52
CA TYR A 238 2.93 6.52 -6.10
C TYR A 238 2.45 6.58 -7.56
N PRO A 239 1.46 7.42 -7.95
CA PRO A 239 1.06 7.51 -9.35
C PRO A 239 2.15 8.09 -10.25
N ILE A 240 3.09 8.89 -9.71
CA ILE A 240 4.27 9.35 -10.45
C ILE A 240 5.21 8.18 -10.74
N VAL A 241 5.51 7.36 -9.73
CA VAL A 241 6.34 6.16 -9.88
C VAL A 241 5.69 5.18 -10.86
N PHE A 242 4.37 5.00 -10.77
CA PHE A 242 3.60 4.14 -11.67
C PHE A 242 3.76 4.54 -13.15
N VAL A 243 3.91 5.84 -13.44
CA VAL A 243 4.03 6.34 -14.82
C VAL A 243 5.44 6.26 -15.40
N PHE A 244 6.47 5.94 -14.62
CA PHE A 244 7.86 5.86 -15.12
C PHE A 244 8.00 5.03 -16.40
N PRO A 245 7.46 3.79 -16.50
CA PRO A 245 7.57 2.98 -17.72
C PRO A 245 6.82 3.57 -18.93
N MET A 246 5.93 4.54 -18.71
CA MET A 246 5.11 5.18 -19.75
C MET A 246 5.72 6.48 -20.27
N ILE A 247 6.65 7.10 -19.53
CA ILE A 247 7.23 8.42 -19.82
C ILE A 247 8.71 8.36 -20.22
N GLY A 248 9.16 7.22 -20.75
CA GLY A 248 10.50 7.08 -21.35
C GLY A 248 11.53 6.33 -20.51
N PHE A 249 11.19 5.86 -19.30
CA PHE A 249 12.05 4.91 -18.59
C PHE A 249 11.86 3.52 -19.20
N THR A 250 12.95 2.81 -19.48
CA THR A 250 12.90 1.47 -20.10
C THR A 250 13.83 0.48 -19.39
N GLY A 251 13.60 -0.82 -19.60
CA GLY A 251 14.48 -1.89 -19.11
C GLY A 251 14.75 -1.88 -17.60
N GLY A 252 16.00 -2.15 -17.21
CA GLY A 252 16.44 -2.23 -15.81
C GLY A 252 16.33 -0.91 -15.05
N SER A 253 16.48 0.25 -15.71
CA SER A 253 16.34 1.55 -15.03
C SER A 253 14.89 1.83 -14.64
N ALA A 254 13.91 1.50 -15.49
CA ALA A 254 12.49 1.57 -15.15
C ALA A 254 12.16 0.67 -13.96
N THR A 255 12.62 -0.59 -14.01
CA THR A 255 12.40 -1.55 -12.92
C THR A 255 12.98 -1.05 -11.60
N THR A 256 14.24 -0.60 -11.63
CA THR A 256 14.93 -0.07 -10.45
C THR A 256 14.20 1.15 -9.88
N ALA A 257 13.88 2.13 -10.73
CA ALA A 257 13.19 3.35 -10.31
C ALA A 257 11.82 3.06 -9.70
N VAL A 258 11.06 2.12 -10.26
CA VAL A 258 9.75 1.71 -9.72
C VAL A 258 9.90 1.07 -8.34
N GLN A 259 10.79 0.09 -8.19
CA GLN A 259 10.95 -0.64 -6.94
C GLN A 259 11.50 0.24 -5.82
N ILE A 260 12.48 1.11 -6.13
CA ILE A 260 13.02 2.08 -5.17
C ILE A 260 11.96 3.13 -4.81
N GLY A 261 11.27 3.68 -5.81
CA GLY A 261 10.23 4.68 -5.61
C GLY A 261 9.15 4.19 -4.65
N TYR A 262 8.57 3.02 -4.90
CA TYR A 262 7.56 2.42 -4.02
C TYR A 262 8.11 2.12 -2.62
N THR A 263 9.36 1.67 -2.51
CA THR A 263 10.00 1.40 -1.21
C THR A 263 10.12 2.66 -0.36
N VAL A 264 10.59 3.75 -0.96
CA VAL A 264 10.68 5.06 -0.28
C VAL A 264 9.28 5.55 0.11
N CYS A 265 8.30 5.46 -0.81
CA CYS A 265 6.93 5.84 -0.51
C CYS A 265 6.36 5.08 0.69
N ASP A 266 6.58 3.76 0.75
CA ASP A 266 6.04 2.92 1.82
C ASP A 266 6.66 3.27 3.18
N ILE A 267 7.97 3.49 3.24
CA ILE A 267 8.65 3.92 4.48
C ILE A 267 8.06 5.24 4.99
N ILE A 268 7.85 6.21 4.10
CA ILE A 268 7.27 7.51 4.46
C ILE A 268 5.81 7.34 4.91
N SER A 269 5.02 6.63 4.10
CA SER A 269 3.57 6.53 4.27
C SER A 269 3.15 5.63 5.42
N LYS A 270 4.02 4.74 5.90
CA LYS A 270 3.71 3.78 6.96
C LYS A 270 4.53 4.03 8.23
N ALA A 271 5.85 3.96 8.15
CA ALA A 271 6.70 4.10 9.34
C ALA A 271 6.78 5.55 9.83
N ILE A 272 7.14 6.50 8.95
CA ILE A 272 7.25 7.92 9.32
C ILE A 272 5.87 8.50 9.65
N PHE A 273 4.86 8.20 8.84
CA PHE A 273 3.47 8.56 9.14
C PHE A 273 3.01 8.01 10.49
N GLY A 274 3.32 6.74 10.80
CA GLY A 274 2.99 6.13 12.08
C GLY A 274 3.62 6.84 13.27
N VAL A 275 4.85 7.36 13.14
CA VAL A 275 5.48 8.18 14.18
C VAL A 275 4.70 9.49 14.39
N LEU A 276 4.15 10.09 13.33
CA LEU A 276 3.27 11.26 13.46
C LEU A 276 1.98 10.89 14.20
N ILE A 277 1.35 9.76 13.88
CA ILE A 277 0.15 9.27 14.58
C ILE A 277 0.45 9.03 16.07
N PHE A 278 1.57 8.39 16.39
CA PHE A 278 2.03 8.20 17.76
C PHE A 278 2.20 9.54 18.50
N ASN A 279 2.89 10.49 17.89
CA ASN A 279 3.10 11.81 18.49
C ASN A 279 1.78 12.56 18.72
N ILE A 280 0.84 12.52 17.77
CA ILE A 280 -0.50 13.11 17.95
C ILE A 280 -1.20 12.47 19.15
N ALA A 281 -1.22 11.13 19.21
CA ALA A 281 -1.86 10.37 20.28
C ALA A 281 -1.24 10.69 21.65
N LEU A 282 0.09 10.73 21.74
CA LEU A 282 0.82 11.03 22.96
C LEU A 282 0.49 12.44 23.47
N ARG A 283 0.61 13.46 22.61
CA ARG A 283 0.34 14.86 22.99
C ARG A 283 -1.12 15.10 23.37
N LYS A 284 -2.06 14.40 22.73
CA LYS A 284 -3.47 14.46 23.13
C LYS A 284 -3.69 13.80 24.49
N SER A 285 -2.99 12.69 24.77
CA SER A 285 -3.04 12.02 26.08
C SER A 285 -2.51 12.93 27.20
N GLU A 286 -1.36 13.57 26.97
CA GLU A 286 -0.79 14.55 27.91
C GLU A 286 -1.77 15.71 28.20
N ALA A 287 -2.41 16.26 27.16
CA ALA A 287 -3.37 17.35 27.32
C ALA A 287 -4.63 16.92 28.08
N GLU A 288 -5.12 15.69 27.89
CA GLU A 288 -6.26 15.12 28.63
C GLU A 288 -5.94 14.84 30.10
N HIS A 289 -4.67 14.54 30.43
CA HIS A 289 -4.24 14.32 31.82
C HIS A 289 -3.98 15.62 32.59
N ALA A 290 -3.72 16.72 31.89
CA ALA A 290 -3.47 18.03 32.49
C ALA A 290 -4.75 18.84 32.77
N SER A 291 -5.91 18.42 32.24
CA SER A 291 -7.22 19.04 32.41
C SER A 291 -8.06 18.35 33.48
#